data_AF-M6CJU7-F1
#
_entry.id   AF-M6CJU7-F1
#
_cell.length_a   1.000
_cell.length_b   1.000
_cell.length_c   1.000
_cell.angle_alpha   90.00
_cell.angle_beta   90.00
_cell.angle_gamma   90.00
#
_symmetry.space_group_name_H-M   'P 1'
#
loop_
_entity.id
_entity.type
_entity.pdbx_description
1 polymer ?
#
loop_
_entity_poly.entity_id
_entity_poly.type
_entity_poly.pdbx_seq_one_letter_code
_entity_poly.pdbx_strand_id
1 'polypeptide(L)'
;MIQWDGVKNRIQTKYFFESLMEPFEKNESENEDDFSAHWETTDPMLLSIVKSFLDAREIHYFVVGEELFFLGGAAVPAVNHTAVLYLANRDYPILLEFLERENH
;
A
#
# COMPACT_ATOMS: atom_id res chain seq x y z
N MET A 1 55.09 -7.30 5.97
CA MET A 1 54.52 -7.56 7.29
C MET A 1 54.11 -6.23 7.90
N ILE A 2 52.88 -5.76 7.63
CA ILE A 2 52.27 -4.63 8.34
C ILE A 2 50.79 -4.95 8.49
N GLN A 3 50.32 -4.78 9.72
CA GLN A 3 49.05 -5.19 10.31
C GLN A 3 47.81 -4.63 9.62
N TRP A 4 46.77 -5.47 9.60
CA TRP A 4 45.38 -5.09 9.50
C TRP A 4 44.91 -4.53 10.84
N ASP A 5 44.49 -3.28 10.88
CA ASP A 5 43.64 -2.76 11.96
C ASP A 5 42.44 -2.04 11.33
N GLY A 6 41.26 -2.60 11.61
CA GLY A 6 40.02 -2.23 10.98
C GLY A 6 39.39 -0.99 11.61
N VAL A 7 39.18 0.05 10.81
CA VAL A 7 38.01 0.95 10.89
C VAL A 7 37.75 1.51 9.49
N LYS A 8 37.15 0.72 8.59
CA LYS A 8 36.74 1.24 7.26
C LYS A 8 35.44 0.66 6.71
N ASN A 9 34.52 0.26 7.59
CA ASN A 9 33.25 -0.32 7.15
C ASN A 9 32.04 0.19 7.95
N ARG A 10 31.99 1.50 8.23
CA ARG A 10 30.82 2.11 8.87
C ARG A 10 30.42 3.49 8.34
N ILE A 11 31.09 4.00 7.31
CA ILE A 11 30.86 5.36 6.80
C ILE A 11 30.29 5.36 5.37
N GLN A 12 30.49 4.29 4.57
CA GLN A 12 29.96 4.26 3.20
C GLN A 12 28.46 3.97 3.07
N THR A 13 27.79 3.41 4.08
CA THR A 13 26.34 3.18 4.02
C THR A 13 25.51 4.40 4.44
N LYS A 14 26.08 5.35 5.20
CA LYS A 14 25.32 6.52 5.65
C LYS A 14 25.11 7.54 4.54
N TYR A 15 26.12 7.75 3.69
CA TYR A 15 26.04 8.72 2.59
C TYR A 15 25.42 8.17 1.29
N PHE A 16 25.24 6.86 1.18
CA PHE A 16 24.54 6.27 0.02
C PHE A 16 23.03 6.54 0.06
N PHE A 17 22.42 6.52 1.26
CA PHE A 17 20.99 6.79 1.41
C PHE A 17 20.65 8.29 1.49
N GLU A 18 21.55 9.13 2.00
CA GLU A 18 21.35 10.60 2.01
C GLU A 18 21.41 11.21 0.59
N SER A 19 22.10 10.57 -0.37
CA SER A 19 22.14 11.02 -1.77
C SER A 19 20.92 10.58 -2.61
N LEU A 20 20.12 9.62 -2.13
CA LEU A 20 18.94 9.12 -2.84
C LEU A 20 17.64 9.80 -2.38
N MET A 21 17.71 10.66 -1.36
CA MET A 21 16.57 11.39 -0.84
C MET A 21 16.81 12.88 -1.06
N GLU A 22 16.85 13.28 -2.33
CA GLU A 22 16.48 14.66 -2.65
C GLU A 22 15.08 14.90 -2.07
N PRO A 23 14.86 16.01 -1.36
CA PRO A 23 13.54 16.32 -0.84
C PRO A 23 12.63 16.43 -2.06
N PHE A 24 11.66 15.53 -2.19
CA PHE A 24 10.62 15.66 -3.20
C PHE A 24 10.04 17.06 -3.05
N GLU A 25 10.38 17.95 -3.99
CA GLU A 25 9.74 19.25 -4.08
C GLU A 25 8.25 18.96 -4.15
N LYS A 26 7.54 19.42 -3.12
CA LYS A 26 6.10 19.29 -3.01
C LYS A 26 5.53 20.20 -4.11
N ASN A 27 5.47 19.68 -5.32
CA ASN A 27 4.72 20.30 -6.40
C ASN A 27 3.27 20.27 -5.95
N GLU A 28 2.74 21.45 -5.59
CA GLU A 28 1.32 21.70 -5.43
C GLU A 28 0.63 21.67 -6.81
N SER A 29 0.82 20.58 -7.55
CA SER A 29 -0.17 20.13 -8.51
C SER A 29 -1.28 19.51 -7.69
N GLU A 30 -2.47 20.11 -7.72
CA GLU A 30 -3.72 19.42 -7.43
C GLU A 30 -3.75 18.17 -8.32
N ASN A 31 -3.22 17.06 -7.80
CA ASN A 31 -3.00 15.86 -8.58
C ASN A 31 -4.32 15.08 -8.48
N GLU A 32 -5.17 15.22 -9.50
CA GLU A 32 -6.41 14.44 -9.64
C GLU A 32 -6.15 12.90 -9.65
N ASP A 33 -4.88 12.51 -9.74
CA ASP A 33 -4.35 11.16 -9.69
C ASP A 33 -3.80 10.72 -8.31
N ASP A 34 -3.93 11.54 -7.26
CA ASP A 34 -3.46 11.13 -5.94
C ASP A 34 -4.32 9.96 -5.40
N PHE A 35 -3.63 8.88 -5.04
CA PHE A 35 -4.22 7.72 -4.37
C PHE A 35 -4.46 8.04 -2.90
N SER A 36 -5.71 7.92 -2.45
CA SER A 36 -6.09 8.13 -1.06
C SER A 36 -6.71 6.87 -0.46
N ALA A 37 -6.63 6.74 0.86
CA ALA A 37 -7.38 5.74 1.59
C ALA A 37 -8.87 6.12 1.56
N HIS A 38 -9.68 5.30 0.89
CA HIS A 38 -11.07 5.65 0.60
C HIS A 38 -12.08 4.75 1.29
N TRP A 39 -11.72 3.50 1.56
CA TRP A 39 -12.65 2.53 2.08
C TRP A 39 -11.92 1.49 2.92
N GLU A 40 -12.56 1.01 3.97
CA GLU A 40 -12.02 -0.01 4.86
C GLU A 40 -13.04 -1.10 5.15
N THR A 41 -12.55 -2.33 5.34
CA THR A 41 -13.40 -3.46 5.73
C THR A 41 -12.60 -4.49 6.52
N THR A 42 -13.30 -5.20 7.40
CA THR A 42 -12.79 -6.42 8.06
C THR A 42 -13.37 -7.69 7.45
N ASP A 43 -14.31 -7.57 6.51
CA ASP A 43 -14.94 -8.70 5.82
C ASP A 43 -14.14 -9.06 4.56
N PRO A 44 -13.47 -10.23 4.52
CA PRO A 44 -12.67 -10.65 3.37
C PRO A 44 -13.52 -10.99 2.14
N MET A 45 -14.78 -11.39 2.32
CA MET A 45 -15.69 -11.66 1.22
C MET A 45 -16.11 -10.35 0.55
N LEU A 46 -16.50 -9.35 1.35
CA LEU A 46 -16.82 -8.01 0.84
C LEU A 46 -15.63 -7.37 0.13
N LEU A 47 -14.43 -7.49 0.70
CA LEU A 47 -13.20 -7.03 0.05
C LEU A 47 -12.99 -7.69 -1.32
N SER A 48 -13.21 -9.01 -1.40
CA SER A 48 -13.05 -9.76 -2.67
C SER A 48 -14.06 -9.31 -3.73
N ILE A 49 -15.30 -9.03 -3.32
CA ILE A 49 -16.34 -8.50 -4.21
C ILE A 49 -15.94 -7.11 -4.74
N VAL A 50 -15.50 -6.22 -3.86
CA VAL A 50 -15.05 -4.87 -4.24
C VAL A 50 -13.85 -4.93 -5.19
N LYS A 51 -12.85 -5.77 -4.91
CA LYS A 51 -11.70 -5.98 -5.80
C LYS A 51 -12.13 -6.44 -7.18
N SER A 52 -13.00 -7.45 -7.25
CA SER A 52 -13.51 -7.97 -8.52
C SER A 52 -14.27 -6.91 -9.31
N PHE A 53 -15.02 -6.02 -8.65
CA PHE A 53 -15.71 -4.91 -9.30
C PHE A 53 -14.72 -3.91 -9.90
N LEU A 54 -13.68 -3.54 -9.15
CA LEU A 54 -12.64 -2.60 -9.61
C LEU A 54 -11.82 -3.20 -10.76
N ASP A 55 -11.43 -4.47 -10.65
CA ASP A 55 -10.72 -5.20 -11.70
C ASP A 55 -11.54 -5.25 -13.01
N ALA A 56 -12.85 -5.52 -12.91
CA ALA A 56 -13.74 -5.58 -14.07
C ALA A 56 -13.91 -4.23 -14.79
N ARG A 57 -13.59 -3.12 -14.11
CA ARG A 57 -13.64 -1.76 -14.65
C ARG A 57 -12.26 -1.18 -14.98
N GLU A 58 -11.20 -2.00 -14.86
CA GLU A 58 -9.82 -1.56 -15.05
C GLU A 58 -9.43 -0.37 -14.15
N ILE A 59 -10.06 -0.26 -12.97
CA ILE A 59 -9.75 0.80 -12.00
C ILE A 59 -8.52 0.39 -11.20
N HIS A 60 -7.51 1.25 -11.15
CA HIS A 60 -6.30 1.00 -10.39
C HIS A 60 -6.55 1.19 -8.89
N TYR A 61 -6.16 0.19 -8.09
CA TYR A 61 -6.24 0.22 -6.63
C TYR A 61 -5.08 -0.54 -6.01
N PHE A 62 -4.84 -0.31 -4.72
CA PHE A 62 -4.04 -1.21 -3.89
C PHE A 62 -4.67 -1.35 -2.51
N VAL A 63 -4.36 -2.46 -1.83
CA VAL A 63 -4.90 -2.77 -0.50
C VAL A 63 -3.77 -2.95 0.49
N VAL A 64 -3.92 -2.35 1.66
CA VAL A 64 -3.03 -2.54 2.82
C VAL A 64 -3.81 -3.28 3.91
N GLY A 65 -3.11 -4.04 4.75
CA GLY A 65 -3.74 -4.77 5.86
C GLY A 65 -4.11 -6.21 5.53
N GLU A 66 -3.79 -6.72 4.33
CA GLU A 66 -3.92 -8.15 3.99
C GLU A 66 -2.74 -8.98 4.52
N GLU A 67 -2.30 -8.69 5.74
CA GLU A 67 -1.13 -9.33 6.33
C GLU A 67 -1.41 -10.82 6.62
N LEU A 68 -0.59 -11.68 6.00
CA LEU A 68 -0.56 -13.10 6.26
C LEU A 68 0.65 -13.43 7.13
N PHE A 69 0.44 -14.19 8.21
CA PHE A 69 1.53 -14.83 8.93
C PHE A 69 1.84 -16.16 8.29
N PHE A 70 3.14 -16.44 8.07
CA PHE A 70 3.59 -17.75 7.62
C PHE A 70 3.98 -18.59 8.84
N LEU A 71 3.10 -19.52 9.24
CA LEU A 71 3.32 -20.44 10.36
C LEU A 71 3.53 -21.86 9.83
N GLY A 72 4.74 -22.40 10.01
CA GLY A 72 5.02 -23.80 9.66
C GLY A 72 4.81 -24.16 8.18
N GLY A 73 4.95 -23.19 7.27
CA GLY A 73 4.70 -23.37 5.83
C GLY A 73 3.24 -23.14 5.39
N ALA A 74 2.34 -22.84 6.32
CA ALA A 74 0.99 -22.38 6.02
C ALA A 74 0.91 -20.85 6.11
N ALA A 75 0.26 -20.21 5.14
CA ALA A 75 -0.14 -18.82 5.24
C ALA A 75 -1.46 -18.75 6.03
N VAL A 76 -1.46 -18.06 7.17
CA VAL A 76 -2.63 -17.84 8.01
C VAL A 76 -2.93 -16.34 8.10
N PRO A 77 -4.21 -15.92 8.07
CA PRO A 77 -4.57 -14.52 8.28
C PRO A 77 -4.11 -14.03 9.65
N ALA A 78 -3.57 -12.82 9.73
CA ALA A 78 -3.36 -12.16 11.03
C ALA A 78 -4.70 -12.04 11.78
N VAL A 79 -4.78 -12.03 13.11
CA VAL A 79 -6.11 -11.84 13.76
C VAL A 79 -6.36 -10.33 13.88
N ASN A 80 -7.51 -9.84 13.40
CA ASN A 80 -7.96 -8.42 13.40
C ASN A 80 -7.36 -7.49 12.33
N HIS A 81 -7.28 -7.95 11.08
CA HIS A 81 -6.88 -7.10 9.97
C HIS A 81 -8.08 -6.31 9.44
N THR A 82 -7.98 -4.99 9.51
CA THR A 82 -8.78 -4.08 8.69
C THR A 82 -8.04 -3.88 7.38
N ALA A 83 -8.64 -4.32 6.28
CA ALA A 83 -8.14 -4.03 4.95
C ALA A 83 -8.52 -2.59 4.58
N VAL A 84 -7.53 -1.80 4.16
CA VAL A 84 -7.72 -0.42 3.72
C VAL A 84 -7.45 -0.36 2.22
N LEU A 85 -8.46 0.03 1.46
CA LEU A 85 -8.44 0.19 0.02
C LEU A 85 -8.05 1.62 -0.36
N TYR A 86 -7.03 1.71 -1.20
CA TYR A 86 -6.57 2.94 -1.81
C TYR A 86 -6.91 2.94 -3.29
N LEU A 87 -7.46 4.05 -3.78
CA LEU A 87 -7.69 4.29 -5.20
C LEU A 87 -7.54 5.79 -5.50
N ALA A 88 -7.51 6.16 -6.78
CA ALA A 88 -7.47 7.55 -7.16
C ALA A 88 -8.77 8.27 -6.74
N ASN A 89 -8.65 9.51 -6.26
CA ASN A 89 -9.79 10.31 -5.79
C ASN A 89 -10.91 10.41 -6.83
N ARG A 90 -10.57 10.45 -8.13
CA ARG A 90 -11.53 10.50 -9.24
C ARG A 90 -12.40 9.26 -9.38
N ASP A 91 -11.88 8.10 -8.96
CA ASP A 91 -12.55 6.80 -9.12
C ASP A 91 -13.38 6.43 -7.88
N TYR A 92 -13.18 7.15 -6.76
CA TYR A 92 -13.93 6.92 -5.52
C TYR A 92 -15.46 7.04 -5.64
N PRO A 93 -16.02 8.02 -6.38
CA PRO A 93 -17.47 8.08 -6.59
C PRO A 93 -18.05 6.83 -7.25
N ILE A 94 -17.27 6.15 -8.12
CA ILE A 94 -17.70 4.91 -8.79
C ILE A 94 -17.83 3.77 -7.78
N LEU A 95 -16.88 3.67 -6.85
CA LEU A 95 -16.94 2.70 -5.76
C LEU A 95 -18.11 2.98 -4.82
N LEU A 96 -18.34 4.25 -4.47
CA LEU A 96 -19.44 4.64 -3.59
C LEU A 96 -20.80 4.25 -4.17
N GLU A 97 -21.03 4.54 -5.45
CA GLU A 97 -22.27 4.16 -6.16
C GLU A 97 -22.48 2.64 -6.17
N PHE A 98 -21.41 1.85 -6.34
CA PHE A 98 -21.48 0.40 -6.26
C PHE A 98 -21.88 -0.08 -4.86
N LEU A 99 -21.23 0.42 -3.82
CA LEU A 99 -21.51 0.03 -2.44
C LEU A 99 -22.94 0.41 -2.01
N GLU A 100 -23.45 1.56 -2.46
CA GLU A 100 -24.83 1.98 -2.19
C GLU A 100 -25.87 1.06 -2.85
N ARG A 101 -25.58 0.54 -4.05
CA ARG A 101 -26.48 -0.38 -4.76
C ARG A 101 -26.57 -1.75 -4.11
N GLU A 102 -25.46 -2.27 -3.60
CA GLU A 102 -25.41 -3.60 -2.97
C GLU A 102 -25.94 -3.61 -1.53
N ASN A 103 -26.17 -2.44 -0.92
CA ASN A 103 -26.70 -2.31 0.44
C ASN A 103 -28.25 -2.30 0.51
N HIS A 104 -28.91 -2.65 -0.60
CA HIS A 104 -30.37 -2.68 -0.80
C HIS A 104 -30.89 -4.10 -1.02
#